data_AF-A0A7Y4SNE2-F1
#
_entry.id   AF-A0A7Y4SNE2-F1
#
_cell.length_a   1.000
_cell.length_b   1.000
_cell.length_c   1.000
_cell.angle_alpha   90.00
_cell.angle_beta   90.00
_cell.angle_gamma   90.00
#
_symmetry.space_group_name_H-M   'P 1'
#
loop_
_entity.id
_entity.type
_entity.pdbx_description
1 polymer ?
#
loop_
_entity_poly.entity_id
_entity_poly.type
_entity_poly.pdbx_seq_one_letter_code
_entity_poly.pdbx_strand_id
1 'polypeptide(L)'
;MSQTVQFIASSFGALSAADAVVMALMVACVAIQIRCLRSVQASVASLPVLEERVGRLTRSVALLVDTTEGCFEAVSSQLVRNDDTVTPKRQRQRRVVGAARRGHSVAQIAAQEDVAEGEVALRVRMARDLQAN
;
A
#
# COMPACT_ATOMS: atom_id res chain seq x y z
N MET A 1 -55.84 59.50 -11.89
CA MET A 1 -55.03 58.41 -12.46
C MET A 1 -54.18 58.82 -13.67
N SER A 2 -54.38 59.98 -14.30
CA SER A 2 -53.58 60.40 -15.47
C SER A 2 -52.20 60.98 -15.15
N GLN A 3 -51.94 61.45 -13.92
CA GLN A 3 -50.67 62.10 -13.55
C GLN A 3 -49.55 61.11 -13.19
N THR A 4 -49.86 59.89 -12.74
CA THR A 4 -48.83 58.91 -12.33
C THR A 4 -48.14 58.27 -13.53
N VAL A 5 -48.84 58.08 -14.65
CA VAL A 5 -48.26 57.52 -15.89
C VAL A 5 -47.34 58.53 -16.58
N GLN A 6 -47.65 59.82 -16.46
CA GLN A 6 -46.86 60.90 -17.08
C GLN A 6 -45.51 61.10 -16.38
N PHE A 7 -45.45 60.90 -15.05
CA PHE A 7 -44.21 60.95 -14.28
C PHE A 7 -43.26 59.81 -14.64
N ILE A 8 -43.80 58.59 -14.83
CA ILE A 8 -43.01 57.42 -15.23
C ILE A 8 -42.45 57.60 -16.65
N ALA A 9 -43.24 58.17 -17.57
CA ALA A 9 -42.78 58.43 -18.94
C ALA A 9 -41.72 59.55 -19.04
N SER A 10 -41.81 60.60 -18.22
CA SER A 10 -40.81 61.69 -18.23
C SER A 10 -39.49 61.31 -17.57
N SER A 11 -39.49 60.41 -16.59
CA SER A 11 -38.25 59.89 -15.99
C SER A 11 -37.43 59.00 -16.93
N PHE A 12 -38.03 58.46 -18.00
CA PHE A 12 -37.32 57.73 -19.05
C PHE A 12 -36.81 58.64 -20.19
N GLY A 13 -37.31 59.88 -20.30
CA GLY A 13 -37.05 60.76 -21.44
C GLY A 13 -35.80 61.65 -21.34
N ALA A 14 -35.16 61.72 -20.17
CA ALA A 14 -33.96 62.53 -19.95
C ALA A 14 -32.86 61.69 -19.30
N LEU A 15 -32.50 60.56 -19.91
CA LEU A 15 -31.22 59.91 -19.63
C LEU A 15 -30.11 60.89 -20.00
N SER A 16 -29.61 61.61 -19.01
CA SER A 16 -28.36 62.33 -19.12
C SER A 16 -27.27 61.34 -19.54
N ALA A 17 -26.30 61.78 -20.33
CA ALA A 17 -25.14 60.95 -20.68
C ALA A 17 -24.46 60.36 -19.44
N ALA A 18 -24.57 61.02 -18.28
CA ALA A 18 -24.10 60.53 -16.99
C ALA A 18 -24.81 59.24 -16.54
N ASP A 19 -26.14 59.15 -16.68
CA ASP A 19 -26.91 57.98 -16.25
C ASP A 19 -26.61 56.76 -17.14
N ALA A 20 -26.43 56.99 -18.44
CA ALA A 20 -26.01 55.96 -19.38
C ALA A 20 -24.63 55.38 -19.02
N VAL A 21 -23.68 56.23 -18.62
CA VAL A 21 -22.34 55.80 -18.19
C VAL A 21 -22.41 54.98 -16.90
N VAL A 22 -23.20 55.42 -15.91
CA VAL A 22 -23.37 54.68 -14.64
C VAL A 22 -23.98 53.30 -14.88
N MET A 23 -25.01 53.21 -15.72
CA MET A 23 -25.64 51.94 -16.08
C MET A 23 -24.67 51.02 -16.82
N ALA A 24 -23.87 51.54 -17.75
CA ALA A 24 -22.84 50.76 -18.44
C ALA A 24 -21.79 50.21 -17.46
N LEU A 25 -21.35 51.02 -16.49
CA LEU A 25 -20.34 50.63 -15.50
C LEU A 25 -20.89 49.55 -14.54
N MET A 26 -22.15 49.67 -14.11
CA MET A 26 -22.82 48.66 -13.32
C MET A 26 -22.95 47.33 -14.07
N VAL A 27 -23.37 47.36 -15.34
CA VAL A 27 -23.47 46.15 -16.17
C VAL A 27 -22.10 45.50 -16.38
N ALA A 28 -21.06 46.29 -16.63
CA ALA A 28 -19.70 45.80 -16.74
C ALA A 28 -19.23 45.14 -15.43
N CYS A 29 -19.51 45.77 -14.28
CA CYS A 29 -19.15 45.22 -12.97
C CYS A 29 -19.84 43.87 -12.72
N VAL A 30 -21.15 43.77 -13.01
CA VAL A 30 -21.91 42.50 -12.88
C VAL A 30 -21.37 41.44 -13.83
N ALA A 31 -21.04 41.80 -15.08
CA ALA A 31 -20.46 40.87 -16.03
C ALA A 31 -19.10 40.31 -15.54
N ILE A 32 -18.26 41.15 -14.92
CA ILE A 32 -16.99 40.74 -14.32
C ILE A 32 -17.23 39.79 -13.14
N GLN A 33 -18.19 40.10 -12.26
CA GLN A 33 -18.55 39.23 -11.13
C GLN A 33 -19.03 37.85 -11.60
N ILE A 34 -19.91 37.80 -12.60
CA ILE A 34 -20.40 36.54 -13.19
C ILE A 34 -19.25 35.74 -13.79
N ARG A 35 -18.32 36.40 -14.49
CA ARG A 35 -17.15 35.74 -15.07
C ARG A 35 -16.23 35.17 -13.99
N CYS A 36 -16.01 35.92 -12.91
CA CYS A 36 -15.18 35.49 -11.79
C CYS A 36 -15.79 34.27 -11.09
N LEU A 37 -17.09 34.30 -10.81
CA LEU A 37 -17.83 33.16 -10.24
C LEU A 37 -17.76 31.92 -11.13
N ARG A 38 -17.95 32.07 -12.45
CA ARG A 38 -17.84 30.97 -13.40
C ARG A 38 -16.44 30.36 -13.44
N SER A 39 -15.40 31.18 -13.36
CA SER A 39 -14.02 30.69 -13.30
C SER A 39 -13.78 29.87 -12.03
N VAL A 40 -14.25 30.36 -10.88
CA VAL A 40 -14.12 29.63 -9.61
C VAL A 40 -14.91 28.32 -9.64
N GLN A 41 -16.13 28.33 -10.18
CA GLN A 41 -16.92 27.11 -10.36
C GLN A 41 -16.23 26.10 -11.27
N ALA A 42 -15.62 26.56 -12.37
CA ALA A 42 -14.85 25.69 -13.26
C ALA A 42 -13.63 25.08 -12.55
N SER A 43 -12.93 25.86 -11.72
CA SER A 43 -11.83 25.35 -10.91
C SER A 43 -12.31 24.32 -9.86
N VAL A 44 -13.41 24.61 -9.17
CA VAL A 44 -14.01 23.70 -8.17
C VAL A 44 -14.51 22.41 -8.80
N ALA A 45 -15.03 22.46 -10.04
CA ALA A 45 -15.48 21.26 -10.76
C ALA A 45 -14.34 20.26 -11.04
N SER A 46 -13.07 20.66 -10.93
CA SER A 46 -11.92 19.76 -11.07
C SER A 46 -11.48 19.07 -9.78
N LEU A 47 -11.92 19.57 -8.61
CA LEU A 47 -11.67 18.95 -7.30
C LEU A 47 -12.19 17.50 -7.17
N PRO A 48 -13.42 17.14 -7.60
CA PRO A 48 -13.91 15.77 -7.44
C PRO A 48 -13.07 14.75 -8.23
N VAL A 49 -12.49 15.15 -9.37
CA VAL A 49 -11.60 14.29 -10.14
C VAL A 49 -10.29 14.03 -9.38
N LEU A 50 -9.78 15.04 -8.69
CA LEU A 50 -8.57 14.91 -7.87
C LEU A 50 -8.84 14.04 -6.63
N GLU A 51 -9.98 14.26 -5.97
CA GLU A 51 -10.42 13.47 -4.82
C GLU A 51 -10.60 12.00 -5.19
N GLU A 52 -11.23 11.70 -6.33
CA GLU A 52 -11.36 10.34 -6.85
C GLU A 52 -9.99 9.68 -7.12
N ARG A 53 -9.04 10.44 -7.70
CA ARG A 53 -7.68 9.93 -7.95
C ARG A 53 -6.92 9.65 -6.67
N VAL A 54 -6.99 10.56 -5.70
CA VAL A 54 -6.38 10.39 -4.38
C VAL A 54 -7.00 9.18 -3.68
N GLY A 55 -8.33 9.06 -3.68
CA GLY A 55 -9.03 7.92 -3.09
C GLY A 55 -8.63 6.58 -3.72
N ARG A 56 -8.49 6.51 -5.04
CA ARG A 56 -7.97 5.31 -5.73
C ARG A 56 -6.54 5.00 -5.32
N LEU A 57 -5.67 6.00 -5.25
CA LEU A 57 -4.26 5.82 -4.89
C LEU A 57 -4.13 5.34 -3.43
N THR A 58 -4.87 5.94 -2.51
CA THR A 58 -4.93 5.52 -1.10
C THR A 58 -5.41 4.07 -0.97
N ARG A 59 -6.45 3.67 -1.73
CA ARG A 59 -6.94 2.29 -1.72
C ARG A 59 -5.91 1.30 -2.25
N SER A 60 -5.20 1.64 -3.34
CA SER A 60 -4.13 0.80 -3.87
C SER A 60 -2.94 0.67 -2.91
N VAL A 61 -2.57 1.76 -2.22
CA VAL A 61 -1.52 1.73 -1.20
C VAL A 61 -1.93 0.86 -0.01
N ALA A 62 -3.17 0.95 0.45
CA ALA A 62 -3.67 0.09 1.52
C ALA A 62 -3.56 -1.40 1.14
N LEU A 63 -3.96 -1.77 -0.08
CA LEU A 63 -3.81 -3.15 -0.57
C LEU A 63 -2.34 -3.59 -0.64
N LEU A 64 -1.44 -2.72 -1.12
CA LEU A 64 -0.01 -3.03 -1.14
C LEU A 64 0.52 -3.24 0.28
N VAL A 65 0.13 -2.39 1.23
CA VAL A 65 0.52 -2.53 2.64
C VAL A 65 0.03 -3.87 3.19
N ASP A 66 -1.24 -4.21 3.04
CA ASP A 66 -1.81 -5.48 3.50
C ASP A 66 -1.07 -6.69 2.91
N THR A 67 -0.76 -6.65 1.60
CA THR A 67 0.02 -7.73 0.96
C THR A 67 1.46 -7.79 1.45
N THR A 68 2.10 -6.65 1.72
CA THR A 68 3.46 -6.63 2.26
C THR A 68 3.49 -7.12 3.70
N GLU A 69 2.50 -6.78 4.52
CA GLU A 69 2.35 -7.26 5.88
C GLU A 69 2.19 -8.79 5.90
N GLY A 70 1.30 -9.34 5.06
CA GLY A 70 1.16 -10.80 4.93
C GLY A 70 2.43 -11.50 4.43
N CYS A 71 3.17 -10.89 3.50
CA CYS A 71 4.47 -11.42 3.07
C CYS A 71 5.52 -11.40 4.19
N PHE A 72 5.59 -10.32 4.97
CA PHE A 72 6.51 -10.22 6.11
C PHE A 72 6.13 -11.20 7.22
N GLU A 73 4.85 -11.39 7.50
CA GLU A 73 4.36 -12.39 8.45
C GLU A 73 4.75 -13.81 8.00
N ALA A 74 4.54 -14.13 6.72
CA ALA A 74 4.95 -15.42 6.16
C ALA A 74 6.47 -15.64 6.28
N VAL A 75 7.29 -14.63 5.94
CA VAL A 75 8.76 -14.72 6.03
C VAL A 75 9.23 -14.85 7.48
N SER A 76 8.69 -14.03 8.39
CA SER A 76 9.04 -14.09 9.82
C SER A 76 8.66 -15.43 10.44
N SER A 77 7.50 -16.00 10.08
CA SER A 77 7.08 -17.33 10.54
C SER A 77 8.05 -18.43 10.07
N GLN A 78 8.61 -18.32 8.85
CA GLN A 78 9.60 -19.26 8.34
C GLN A 78 10.97 -19.08 9.01
N LEU A 79 11.37 -17.85 9.31
CA LEU A 79 12.58 -17.55 10.07
C LEU A 79 12.51 -18.15 11.48
N VAL A 80 11.43 -17.91 12.22
CA VAL A 80 11.23 -18.49 13.56
C VAL A 80 11.20 -20.02 13.49
N ARG A 81 10.51 -20.60 12.51
CA ARG A 81 10.43 -22.06 12.35
C ARG A 81 11.78 -22.71 12.02
N ASN A 82 12.66 -22.00 11.30
CA ASN A 82 14.00 -22.48 10.99
C ASN A 82 14.95 -22.41 12.18
N ASP A 83 14.73 -21.48 13.12
CA ASP A 83 15.58 -21.34 14.31
C ASP A 83 15.16 -22.33 15.43
N ASP A 84 13.86 -22.54 15.61
CA ASP A 84 13.33 -23.42 16.68
C ASP A 84 13.35 -24.91 16.35
N THR A 85 13.65 -25.30 15.11
CA THR A 85 13.77 -26.71 14.74
C THR A 85 15.24 -27.14 14.67
N VAL A 86 15.81 -27.48 15.85
CA VAL A 86 16.73 -28.63 15.89
C VAL A 86 15.92 -29.84 15.50
N THR A 87 15.78 -30.06 14.18
CA THR A 87 15.02 -31.17 13.63
C THR A 87 15.49 -32.47 14.29
N PRO A 88 14.58 -33.39 14.67
CA PRO A 88 14.95 -34.67 15.28
C PRO A 88 15.97 -35.44 14.42
N LYS A 89 15.97 -35.18 13.11
CA LYS A 89 16.99 -35.63 12.14
C LYS A 89 18.41 -35.10 12.46
N ARG A 90 18.58 -33.80 12.74
CA ARG A 90 19.88 -33.22 13.15
C ARG A 90 20.35 -33.76 14.50
N GLN A 91 19.46 -33.93 15.47
CA GLN A 91 19.83 -34.50 16.78
C GLN A 91 20.25 -35.97 16.65
N ARG A 92 19.50 -36.79 15.89
CA ARG A 92 19.85 -38.18 15.59
C ARG A 92 21.18 -38.27 14.83
N GLN A 93 21.42 -37.39 13.85
CA GLN A 93 22.70 -37.34 13.13
C GLN A 93 23.87 -37.05 14.07
N ARG A 94 23.73 -36.10 15.02
CA ARG A 94 24.77 -35.81 16.02
C ARG A 94 25.03 -37.01 16.94
N ARG A 95 23.98 -37.74 17.35
CA ARG A 95 24.12 -38.96 18.18
C ARG A 95 24.86 -40.08 17.43
N VAL A 96 24.46 -40.36 16.18
CA VAL A 96 25.10 -41.36 15.31
C VAL A 96 26.57 -41.04 15.06
N VAL A 97 26.89 -39.80 14.66
CA VAL A 97 28.27 -39.37 14.39
C VAL A 97 29.10 -39.36 15.69
N GLY A 98 28.51 -38.94 16.81
CA GLY A 98 29.17 -38.98 18.11
C GLY A 98 29.49 -40.40 18.58
N ALA A 99 28.58 -41.36 18.36
CA ALA A 99 28.81 -42.77 18.69
C ALA A 99 29.88 -43.41 17.81
N ALA A 100 29.86 -43.12 16.50
CA ALA A 100 30.91 -43.59 15.58
C ALA A 100 32.29 -43.02 15.96
N ARG A 101 32.38 -41.75 16.36
CA ARG A 101 33.63 -41.13 16.86
C ARG A 101 34.15 -41.76 18.15
N ARG A 102 33.26 -42.33 18.98
CA ARG A 102 33.63 -43.07 20.19
C ARG A 102 34.04 -44.53 19.91
N GLY A 103 34.08 -44.95 18.64
CA GLY A 103 34.52 -46.28 18.24
C GLY A 103 33.44 -47.36 18.31
N HIS A 104 32.16 -47.00 18.48
CA HIS A 104 31.07 -47.97 18.40
C HIS A 104 30.94 -48.53 16.97
N SER A 105 30.64 -49.83 16.88
CA SER A 105 30.44 -50.49 15.58
C SER A 105 29.14 -50.05 14.93
N VAL A 106 29.07 -50.11 13.59
CA VAL A 106 27.89 -49.72 12.81
C VAL A 106 26.65 -50.52 13.24
N ALA A 107 26.80 -51.83 13.46
CA ALA A 107 25.73 -52.71 13.95
C ALA A 107 25.22 -52.30 15.34
N GLN A 108 26.12 -51.90 16.26
CA GLN A 108 25.74 -51.46 17.60
C GLN A 108 24.98 -50.13 17.57
N ILE A 109 25.39 -49.20 16.72
CA ILE A 109 24.72 -47.89 16.56
C ILE A 109 23.35 -48.09 15.89
N ALA A 110 23.26 -48.97 14.89
CA ALA A 110 22.03 -49.33 14.20
C ALA A 110 20.97 -49.89 15.17
N ALA A 111 21.38 -50.81 16.05
CA ALA A 111 20.53 -51.36 17.09
C ALA A 111 20.10 -50.31 18.13
N GLN A 112 20.97 -49.37 18.49
CA GLN A 112 20.68 -48.35 19.50
C GLN A 112 19.73 -47.25 19.00
N GLU A 113 19.79 -46.91 17.71
CA GLU A 113 18.98 -45.83 17.11
C GLU A 113 17.76 -46.37 16.33
N ASP A 114 17.55 -47.69 16.31
CA ASP A 114 16.50 -48.41 15.59
C ASP A 114 16.47 -48.04 14.09
N VAL A 115 17.61 -48.24 13.42
CA VAL A 115 17.83 -47.92 12.00
C VAL A 115 18.67 -48.98 11.32
N ALA A 116 18.55 -49.07 9.99
CA ALA A 116 19.34 -50.01 9.20
C ALA A 116 20.84 -49.66 9.21
N GLU A 117 21.70 -50.68 9.23
CA GLU A 117 23.16 -50.52 9.23
C GLU A 117 23.67 -49.69 8.04
N GLY A 118 23.07 -49.87 6.86
CA GLY A 118 23.41 -49.09 5.66
C GLY A 118 23.14 -47.59 5.80
N GLU A 119 22.10 -47.21 6.54
CA GLU A 119 21.77 -45.81 6.82
C GLU A 119 22.80 -45.17 7.77
N VAL A 120 23.24 -45.93 8.78
CA VAL A 120 24.30 -45.51 9.70
C VAL A 120 25.63 -45.35 8.96
N ALA A 121 26.02 -46.33 8.14
CA ALA A 121 27.24 -46.28 7.35
C ALA A 121 27.26 -45.07 6.39
N LEU A 122 26.14 -44.79 5.73
CA LEU A 122 25.98 -43.63 4.84
C LEU A 122 26.16 -42.31 5.60
N ARG A 123 25.51 -42.16 6.76
CA ARG A 123 25.60 -40.93 7.57
C ARG A 123 27.00 -40.67 8.11
N VAL A 124 27.71 -41.72 8.52
CA VAL A 124 29.10 -41.61 9.00
C VAL A 124 30.02 -41.20 7.86
N ARG A 125 29.83 -41.76 6.65
CA ARG A 125 30.60 -41.38 5.45
C ARG A 125 30.36 -39.92 5.07
N MET A 126 29.11 -39.49 4.95
CA MET A 126 28.76 -38.09 4.64
C MET A 126 29.33 -37.11 5.67
N ALA A 127 29.31 -37.46 6.96
CA ALA A 127 29.88 -36.62 8.01
C ALA A 127 31.41 -36.53 7.94
N ARG A 128 32.09 -37.55 7.42
CA ARG A 128 33.53 -37.56 7.18
C ARG A 128 33.90 -36.70 5.98
N ASP A 129 33.13 -36.81 4.89
CA ASP A 129 33.34 -36.02 3.66
C ASP A 129 33.14 -34.51 3.93
N LEU A 130 32.18 -34.15 4.78
CA LEU A 130 31.95 -32.77 5.23
C LEU A 130 33.04 -32.20 6.16
N GLN A 131 33.90 -33.02 6.73
CA GLN A 131 35.02 -32.59 7.60
C GLN A 131 36.36 -32.50 6.87
N ALA A 132 36.44 -33.08 5.66
CA ALA A 132 37.63 -33.05 4.81
C ALA A 132 37.66 -31.83 3.86
N ASN A 133 36.55 -31.10 3.77
CA ASN A 133 36.39 -29.81 3.09
C ASN A 133 36.40 -28.68 4.13
#